data_AF-A0A183A286-F1
#
_entry.id   AF-A0A183A286-F1
#
_cell.length_a   1.000
_cell.length_b   1.000
_cell.length_c   1.000
_cell.angle_alpha   90.00
_cell.angle_beta   90.00
_cell.angle_gamma   90.00
#
_symmetry.space_group_name_H-M   'P 1'
#
loop_
_entity.id
_entity.type
_entity.pdbx_description
1 polymer ?
#
loop_
_entity_poly.entity_id
_entity_poly.type
_entity_poly.pdbx_seq_one_letter_code
_entity_poly.pdbx_strand_id
1 'polypeptide(L)'
;MDAANSPKDKMPRGFAEFAQNLNDTGRSILFSCGYPAYIDWQNDYSAIDWEALKRNCNMWRLTSDLDDDWERIRTVINLYAENGEQLRAINGPGHWNDLDVLALGNFALSRDQERVQMGLWCMFSVPLMLSTDLTSINSESAALIKNKILIGINQDQSGNQAKFLGRKGSVMVSVNKCLLCASVVKT
;
A
#
# COMPACT_ATOMS: atom_id res chain seq x y z
N MET A 1 8.03 -4.25 11.34
CA MET A 1 8.23 -5.46 12.17
C MET A 1 7.48 -6.60 11.52
N ASP A 2 8.17 -7.71 11.29
CA ASP A 2 7.59 -8.92 10.73
C ASP A 2 7.01 -9.81 11.85
N ALA A 3 6.10 -10.73 11.50
CA ALA A 3 5.40 -11.60 12.44
C ALA A 3 5.72 -13.09 12.26
N ALA A 4 6.66 -13.43 11.37
CA ALA A 4 7.12 -14.81 11.20
C ALA A 4 7.50 -15.45 12.55
N ASN A 5 7.27 -16.76 12.65
CA ASN A 5 7.57 -17.56 13.86
C ASN A 5 6.85 -17.12 15.15
N SER A 6 5.74 -16.37 15.03
CA SER A 6 4.90 -15.96 16.18
C SER A 6 3.55 -16.67 16.17
N PRO A 7 2.98 -17.04 17.34
CA PRO A 7 1.60 -17.52 17.42
C PRO A 7 0.61 -16.42 16.98
N LYS A 8 -0.32 -16.76 16.07
CA LYS A 8 -1.25 -15.78 15.46
C LYS A 8 -2.09 -15.02 16.50
N ASP A 9 -2.53 -15.72 17.55
CA ASP A 9 -3.31 -15.17 18.66
C ASP A 9 -2.54 -14.13 19.50
N LYS A 10 -1.21 -14.17 19.45
CA LYS A 10 -0.34 -13.24 20.21
C LYS A 10 0.12 -12.04 19.39
N MET A 11 0.02 -12.10 18.05
CA MET A 11 0.55 -11.04 17.19
C MET A 11 -0.04 -9.66 17.52
N PRO A 12 -1.37 -9.46 17.62
CA PRO A 12 -1.92 -8.11 17.85
C PRO A 12 -1.37 -7.46 19.14
N ARG A 13 -1.28 -8.26 20.22
CA ARG A 13 -0.73 -7.80 21.50
C ARG A 13 0.76 -7.47 21.41
N GLY A 14 1.56 -8.35 20.80
CA GLY A 14 3.01 -8.12 20.68
C GLY A 14 3.35 -6.87 19.86
N PHE A 15 2.59 -6.60 18.80
CA PHE A 15 2.73 -5.38 18.01
C PHE A 15 2.32 -4.13 18.80
N ALA A 16 1.26 -4.19 19.61
CA ALA A 16 0.85 -3.09 20.48
C ALA A 16 1.90 -2.78 21.56
N GLU A 17 2.45 -3.80 22.22
CA GLU A 17 3.52 -3.65 23.20
C GLU A 17 4.79 -3.05 22.57
N PHE A 18 5.14 -3.47 21.34
CA PHE A 18 6.26 -2.88 20.63
C PHE A 18 6.02 -1.41 20.23
N ALA A 19 4.80 -1.04 19.81
CA ALA A 19 4.44 0.35 19.55
C ALA A 19 4.62 1.22 20.80
N GLN A 20 4.21 0.73 21.98
CA GLN A 20 4.44 1.43 23.24
C GLN A 20 5.93 1.59 23.53
N ASN A 21 6.73 0.53 23.38
CA ASN A 21 8.18 0.59 23.58
C ASN A 21 8.85 1.61 22.64
N LEU A 22 8.41 1.73 21.39
CA LEU A 22 8.89 2.76 20.46
C LEU A 22 8.56 4.17 20.97
N ASN A 23 7.33 4.39 21.44
CA ASN A 23 6.90 5.68 21.99
C ASN A 23 7.69 6.07 23.26
N ASP A 24 7.96 5.10 24.14
CA ASP A 24 8.70 5.31 25.39
C ASP A 24 10.15 5.76 25.17
N THR A 25 10.71 5.55 23.96
CA THR A 25 12.02 6.10 23.59
C THR A 25 12.02 7.63 23.46
N GLY A 26 10.86 8.27 23.32
CA GLY A 26 10.71 9.69 23.00
C GLY A 26 11.12 10.07 21.58
N ARG A 27 11.52 9.11 20.73
CA ARG A 27 11.88 9.33 19.32
C ARG A 27 10.70 9.00 18.41
N SER A 28 10.37 9.91 17.50
CA SER A 28 9.42 9.61 16.42
C SER A 28 10.01 8.57 15.45
N ILE A 29 9.47 7.36 15.48
CA ILE A 29 9.88 6.24 14.62
C ILE A 29 8.63 5.75 13.88
N LEU A 30 8.68 5.70 12.55
CA LEU A 30 7.61 5.11 11.76
C LEU A 30 7.50 3.63 12.06
N PHE A 31 6.30 3.15 12.39
CA PHE A 31 6.05 1.75 12.68
C PHE A 31 5.19 1.08 11.61
N SER A 32 5.84 0.23 10.81
CA SER A 32 5.19 -0.65 9.82
C SER A 32 4.92 -2.03 10.42
N CYS A 33 3.67 -2.48 10.36
CA CYS A 33 3.18 -3.69 11.02
C CYS A 33 2.89 -4.82 10.02
N GLY A 34 3.59 -5.95 10.14
CA GLY A 34 3.44 -7.09 9.23
C GLY A 34 2.34 -8.09 9.60
N TYR A 35 1.83 -8.10 10.83
CA TYR A 35 0.95 -9.18 11.27
C TYR A 35 -0.37 -9.35 10.49
N PRO A 36 -1.00 -8.29 9.92
CA PRO A 36 -2.22 -8.49 9.16
C PRO A 36 -2.03 -9.44 7.96
N ALA A 37 -0.84 -9.47 7.34
CA ALA A 37 -0.52 -10.42 6.27
C ALA A 37 -0.55 -11.91 6.71
N TYR A 38 -0.48 -12.20 8.01
CA TYR A 38 -0.50 -13.54 8.58
C TYR A 38 -1.88 -14.00 9.07
N ILE A 39 -2.84 -13.07 9.13
CA ILE A 39 -4.22 -13.30 9.55
C ILE A 39 -5.10 -13.33 8.31
N ASP A 40 -6.04 -14.27 8.26
CA ASP A 40 -6.97 -14.45 7.14
C ASP A 40 -8.11 -13.42 7.18
N TRP A 41 -7.74 -12.14 7.15
CA TRP A 41 -8.71 -11.05 7.20
C TRP A 41 -9.52 -10.92 5.92
N GLN A 42 -9.07 -11.53 4.82
CA GLN A 42 -9.79 -11.52 3.55
C GLN A 42 -11.08 -12.35 3.64
N ASN A 43 -11.06 -13.44 4.39
CA ASN A 43 -12.25 -14.26 4.64
C ASN A 43 -13.00 -13.82 5.92
N ASP A 44 -12.27 -13.33 6.93
CA ASP A 44 -12.86 -12.81 8.17
C ASP A 44 -12.28 -11.43 8.52
N TYR A 45 -12.91 -10.38 8.01
CA TYR A 45 -12.51 -9.00 8.31
C TYR A 45 -12.49 -8.68 9.82
N SER A 46 -13.27 -9.41 10.64
CA SER A 46 -13.33 -9.21 12.08
C SER A 46 -12.18 -9.87 12.86
N ALA A 47 -11.36 -10.70 12.20
CA ALA A 47 -10.18 -11.33 12.79
C ALA A 47 -9.09 -10.33 13.20
N ILE A 48 -9.22 -9.06 12.79
CA ILE A 48 -8.31 -7.97 13.15
C ILE A 48 -9.11 -6.85 13.82
N ASP A 49 -8.65 -6.41 15.00
CA ASP A 49 -9.07 -5.13 15.58
C ASP A 49 -8.38 -3.98 14.82
N TRP A 50 -9.02 -3.51 13.75
CA TRP A 50 -8.49 -2.45 12.90
C TRP A 50 -8.35 -1.10 13.61
N GLU A 51 -9.16 -0.84 14.64
CA GLU A 51 -9.04 0.38 15.43
C GLU A 51 -7.80 0.33 16.32
N ALA A 52 -7.49 -0.83 16.91
CA ALA A 52 -6.23 -1.03 17.61
C ALA A 52 -5.04 -0.94 16.66
N LEU A 53 -5.14 -1.52 15.45
CA LEU A 53 -4.08 -1.41 14.45
C LEU A 53 -3.79 0.04 14.07
N LYS A 54 -4.82 0.85 13.79
CA LYS A 54 -4.67 2.30 13.50
C LYS A 54 -4.01 3.08 14.63
N ARG A 55 -4.32 2.75 15.89
CA ARG A 55 -3.71 3.41 17.06
C ARG A 55 -2.23 3.06 17.23
N ASN A 56 -1.85 1.84 16.85
CA ASN A 56 -0.54 1.30 17.15
C ASN A 56 0.43 1.37 15.97
N CYS A 57 -0.04 1.44 14.73
CA CYS A 57 0.78 1.30 13.52
C CYS A 57 0.58 2.48 12.57
N ASN A 58 1.67 2.93 11.93
CA ASN A 58 1.58 3.95 10.88
C ASN A 58 1.21 3.37 9.51
N MET A 59 1.52 2.09 9.31
CA MET A 59 1.15 1.35 8.11
C MET A 59 1.15 -0.16 8.40
N TRP A 60 0.50 -0.95 7.55
CA TRP A 60 0.45 -2.40 7.70
C TRP A 60 0.33 -3.17 6.39
N ARG A 61 1.07 -4.28 6.30
CA ARG A 61 1.04 -5.17 5.14
C ARG A 61 -0.28 -5.94 5.10
N LEU A 62 -1.02 -5.81 4.01
CA LEU A 62 -2.33 -6.45 3.83
C LEU A 62 -2.25 -7.87 3.27
N THR A 63 -1.28 -8.16 2.42
CA THR A 63 -1.21 -9.44 1.69
C THR A 63 0.12 -10.15 1.93
N SER A 64 0.26 -11.36 1.40
CA SER A 64 1.59 -11.97 1.24
C SER A 64 2.52 -11.07 0.41
N ASP A 65 3.80 -11.40 0.42
CA ASP A 65 4.83 -10.62 -0.24
C ASP A 65 4.56 -10.46 -1.75
N LEU A 66 4.98 -9.32 -2.29
CA LEU A 66 5.05 -9.08 -3.73
C LEU A 66 6.38 -9.57 -4.27
N ASP A 67 6.29 -10.43 -5.28
CA ASP A 67 7.40 -10.82 -6.13
C ASP A 67 7.41 -9.98 -7.42
N ASP A 68 8.51 -10.02 -8.17
CA ASP A 68 8.60 -9.49 -9.53
C ASP A 68 7.81 -10.40 -10.50
N ASP A 69 6.48 -10.37 -10.37
CA ASP A 69 5.52 -11.15 -11.16
C ASP A 69 4.22 -10.38 -11.38
N TRP A 70 3.80 -10.30 -12.64
CA TRP A 70 2.58 -9.60 -13.03
C TRP A 70 1.30 -10.27 -12.50
N GLU A 71 1.25 -11.61 -12.44
CA GLU A 71 0.08 -12.32 -11.91
C GLU A 71 -0.12 -12.00 -10.42
N ARG A 72 0.98 -12.01 -9.67
CA ARG A 72 1.01 -11.61 -8.26
C ARG A 72 0.55 -10.16 -8.05
N ILE A 73 1.08 -9.20 -8.80
CA ILE A 73 0.69 -7.78 -8.73
C ILE A 73 -0.80 -7.59 -9.04
N ARG A 74 -1.30 -8.24 -10.09
CA ARG A 74 -2.71 -8.17 -10.46
C ARG A 74 -3.62 -8.74 -9.39
N THR A 75 -3.18 -9.81 -8.72
CA THR A 75 -3.93 -10.40 -7.60
C THR A 75 -4.08 -9.41 -6.45
N VAL A 76 -3.01 -8.70 -6.07
CA VAL A 76 -3.08 -7.63 -5.06
C VAL A 76 -4.02 -6.51 -5.50
N ILE A 77 -3.92 -6.07 -6.76
CA ILE A 77 -4.76 -5.01 -7.32
C ILE A 77 -6.25 -5.39 -7.24
N ASN A 78 -6.62 -6.60 -7.64
CA ASN A 78 -8.02 -7.05 -7.61
C ASN A 78 -8.51 -7.17 -6.16
N LEU A 79 -7.72 -7.79 -5.28
CA LEU A 79 -8.06 -7.94 -3.85
C LEU A 79 -8.31 -6.58 -3.21
N TYR A 80 -7.45 -5.59 -3.44
CA TYR A 80 -7.60 -4.27 -2.87
C TYR A 80 -8.81 -3.50 -3.43
N ALA A 81 -9.12 -3.70 -4.70
CA ALA A 81 -10.30 -3.12 -5.34
C ALA A 81 -11.61 -3.74 -4.82
N GLU A 82 -11.65 -5.07 -4.68
CA GLU A 82 -12.82 -5.84 -4.23
C GLU A 82 -13.13 -5.62 -2.76
N ASN A 83 -12.11 -5.42 -1.91
CA ASN A 83 -12.26 -5.10 -0.49
C ASN A 83 -12.22 -3.58 -0.21
N GLY A 84 -12.37 -2.76 -1.26
CA GLY A 84 -12.13 -1.33 -1.19
C GLY A 84 -13.02 -0.59 -0.19
N GLU A 85 -14.26 -1.04 0.04
CA GLU A 85 -15.16 -0.39 1.01
C GLU A 85 -14.61 -0.44 2.44
N GLN A 86 -14.18 -1.62 2.89
CA GLN A 86 -13.64 -1.83 4.23
C GLN A 86 -12.25 -1.19 4.35
N LEU A 87 -11.37 -1.43 3.37
CA LEU A 87 -9.98 -0.95 3.40
C LEU A 87 -9.89 0.57 3.33
N ARG A 88 -10.81 1.25 2.63
CA ARG A 88 -10.90 2.71 2.62
C ARG A 88 -11.23 3.30 3.99
N ALA A 89 -11.98 2.58 4.83
CA ALA A 89 -12.37 3.08 6.16
C ALA A 89 -11.20 3.13 7.14
N ILE A 90 -10.12 2.40 6.84
CA ILE A 90 -8.93 2.28 7.70
C ILE A 90 -7.69 2.96 7.09
N ASN A 91 -7.75 3.42 5.84
CA ASN A 91 -6.65 4.13 5.18
C ASN A 91 -6.78 5.64 5.35
N GLY A 92 -5.72 6.31 5.80
CA GLY A 92 -5.69 7.77 5.85
C GLY A 92 -4.46 8.34 6.55
N PRO A 93 -4.42 9.67 6.74
CA PRO A 93 -3.27 10.34 7.35
C PRO A 93 -2.84 9.72 8.68
N GLY A 94 -1.63 9.15 8.69
CA GLY A 94 -1.01 8.54 9.87
C GLY A 94 -1.24 7.03 10.01
N HIS A 95 -2.05 6.41 9.15
CA HIS A 95 -2.36 4.97 9.18
C HIS A 95 -2.69 4.43 7.77
N TRP A 96 -1.73 3.76 7.14
CA TRP A 96 -1.80 3.41 5.71
C TRP A 96 -1.87 1.90 5.46
N ASN A 97 -2.75 1.51 4.53
CA ASN A 97 -2.68 0.19 3.93
C ASN A 97 -1.37 0.06 3.14
N ASP A 98 -0.69 -1.07 3.28
CA ASP A 98 0.54 -1.39 2.56
C ASP A 98 0.30 -2.59 1.63
N LEU A 99 0.47 -2.33 0.33
CA LEU A 99 0.36 -3.33 -0.74
C LEU A 99 1.71 -3.91 -1.12
N ASP A 100 2.73 -3.66 -0.30
CA ASP A 100 4.12 -4.03 -0.52
C ASP A 100 4.80 -3.18 -1.61
N VAL A 101 6.01 -3.59 -1.97
CA VAL A 101 6.95 -2.81 -2.78
C VAL A 101 6.51 -2.55 -4.23
N LEU A 102 7.06 -1.49 -4.81
CA LEU A 102 7.10 -1.22 -6.25
C LEU A 102 8.25 -2.02 -6.89
N ALA A 103 7.92 -2.86 -7.89
CA ALA A 103 8.87 -3.72 -8.60
C ALA A 103 9.38 -3.09 -9.92
N LEU A 104 9.22 -1.77 -10.07
CA LEU A 104 9.63 -1.02 -11.24
C LEU A 104 11.15 -1.08 -11.43
N GLY A 105 11.61 -1.32 -12.65
CA GLY A 105 13.03 -1.35 -13.00
C GLY A 105 13.69 -2.71 -12.84
N ASN A 106 12.96 -3.72 -12.39
CA ASN A 106 13.42 -5.11 -12.31
C ASN A 106 13.28 -5.82 -13.67
N PHE A 107 12.93 -7.11 -13.68
CA PHE A 107 13.15 -7.99 -14.83
C PHE A 107 11.86 -8.49 -15.47
N ALA A 108 10.79 -8.69 -14.70
CA ALA A 108 9.61 -9.43 -15.16
C ALA A 108 8.47 -8.53 -15.68
N LEU A 109 8.43 -7.25 -15.29
CA LEU A 109 7.35 -6.35 -15.71
C LEU A 109 7.64 -5.69 -17.05
N SER A 110 6.63 -5.73 -17.94
CA SER A 110 6.61 -4.88 -19.12
C SER A 110 6.39 -3.42 -18.75
N ARG A 111 6.71 -2.51 -19.68
CA ARG A 111 6.51 -1.05 -19.48
C ARG A 111 5.09 -0.67 -19.10
N ASP A 112 4.11 -1.33 -19.70
CA ASP A 112 2.71 -1.04 -19.39
C ASP A 112 2.31 -1.59 -18.01
N GLN A 113 2.88 -2.72 -17.59
CA GLN A 113 2.67 -3.27 -16.24
C GLN A 113 3.29 -2.38 -15.16
N GLU A 114 4.51 -1.85 -15.39
CA GLU A 114 5.13 -0.85 -14.51
C GLU A 114 4.25 0.40 -14.35
N ARG A 115 3.72 0.91 -15.47
CA ARG A 115 2.80 2.07 -15.48
C ARG A 115 1.52 1.78 -14.69
N VAL A 116 0.96 0.58 -14.85
CA VAL A 116 -0.23 0.15 -14.10
C VAL A 116 0.08 0.06 -12.60
N GLN A 117 1.19 -0.56 -12.19
CA GLN A 117 1.56 -0.66 -10.77
C GLN A 117 1.73 0.74 -10.16
N MET A 118 2.54 1.60 -10.77
CA MET A 118 2.77 2.97 -10.26
C MET A 118 1.49 3.78 -10.19
N GLY A 119 0.70 3.78 -11.26
CA GLY A 119 -0.55 4.54 -11.33
C GLY A 119 -1.55 4.09 -10.25
N LEU A 120 -1.71 2.78 -10.07
CA LEU A 120 -2.63 2.25 -9.07
C LEU A 120 -2.12 2.44 -7.64
N TRP A 121 -0.84 2.26 -7.35
CA TRP A 121 -0.29 2.57 -6.02
C TRP A 121 -0.51 4.04 -5.66
N CYS A 122 -0.35 4.94 -6.63
CA CYS A 122 -0.63 6.36 -6.43
C CYS A 122 -2.12 6.61 -6.16
N MET A 123 -3.01 6.01 -6.95
CA MET A 123 -4.46 6.13 -6.75
C MET A 123 -4.97 5.48 -5.47
N PHE A 124 -4.30 4.43 -4.99
CA PHE A 124 -4.66 3.70 -3.79
C PHE A 124 -4.20 4.41 -2.51
N SER A 125 -3.38 5.47 -2.64
CA SER A 125 -2.77 6.20 -1.52
C SER A 125 -2.06 5.24 -0.55
N VAL A 126 -1.25 4.35 -1.11
CA VAL A 126 -0.42 3.40 -0.37
C VAL A 126 1.06 3.81 -0.46
N PRO A 127 1.94 3.31 0.42
CA PRO A 127 3.36 3.65 0.41
C PRO A 127 4.04 3.36 -0.95
N LEU A 128 4.88 4.29 -1.41
CA LEU A 128 5.72 4.12 -2.60
C LEU A 128 7.12 3.64 -2.20
N MET A 129 7.24 2.37 -1.80
CA MET A 129 8.51 1.76 -1.41
C MET A 129 9.16 1.08 -2.61
N LEU A 130 10.35 1.53 -3.02
CA LEU A 130 11.05 0.97 -4.17
C LEU A 130 11.86 -0.27 -3.77
N SER A 131 11.73 -1.34 -4.56
CA SER A 131 12.60 -2.52 -4.46
C SER A 131 13.22 -2.79 -5.84
N THR A 132 14.29 -2.05 -6.15
CA THR A 132 15.02 -2.12 -7.42
C THR A 132 16.46 -1.65 -7.21
N ASP A 133 17.38 -2.08 -8.07
CA ASP A 133 18.74 -1.55 -8.10
C ASP A 133 18.77 -0.16 -8.77
N LEU A 134 18.95 0.89 -7.96
CA LEU A 134 18.99 2.28 -8.43
C LEU A 134 20.25 2.61 -9.24
N THR A 135 21.31 1.80 -9.17
CA THR A 135 22.55 2.02 -9.92
C THR A 135 22.45 1.58 -11.38
N SER A 136 21.51 0.68 -11.67
CA SER A 136 21.33 0.07 -12.99
C SER A 136 19.91 0.26 -13.56
N ILE A 137 19.03 0.98 -12.86
CA ILE A 137 17.67 1.26 -13.32
C ILE A 137 17.67 1.96 -14.69
N ASN A 138 16.84 1.45 -15.61
CA ASN A 138 16.67 2.05 -16.93
C ASN A 138 15.97 3.43 -16.86
N SER A 139 16.16 4.24 -17.89
CA SER A 139 15.65 5.63 -17.93
C SER A 139 14.13 5.74 -17.87
N GLU A 140 13.39 4.78 -18.43
CA GLU A 140 11.93 4.77 -18.44
C GLU A 140 11.36 4.52 -17.03
N SER A 141 11.81 3.45 -16.36
CA SER A 141 11.40 3.15 -14.98
C SER A 141 11.82 4.29 -14.03
N ALA A 142 13.01 4.85 -14.20
CA ALA A 142 13.47 6.00 -13.43
C ALA A 142 12.60 7.25 -13.65
N ALA A 143 12.17 7.52 -14.89
CA ALA A 143 11.26 8.63 -15.19
C ALA A 143 9.88 8.42 -14.55
N LEU A 144 9.38 7.18 -14.55
CA LEU A 144 8.11 6.82 -13.95
C LEU A 144 8.11 7.01 -12.43
N ILE A 145 9.15 6.52 -11.74
CA ILE A 145 9.32 6.68 -10.29
C ILE A 145 9.42 8.16 -9.90
N LYS A 146 10.02 9.00 -10.74
CA LYS A 146 10.18 10.45 -10.50
C LYS A 146 9.00 11.29 -11.00
N ASN A 147 7.94 10.67 -11.50
CA ASN A 147 6.82 11.40 -12.10
C ASN A 147 6.09 12.24 -11.03
N LYS A 148 6.29 13.56 -11.08
CA LYS A 148 5.74 14.51 -10.10
C LYS A 148 4.21 14.51 -10.06
N ILE A 149 3.55 14.22 -11.19
CA ILE A 149 2.09 14.17 -11.25
C ILE A 149 1.58 12.96 -10.46
N LEU A 150 2.17 11.79 -10.70
CA LEU A 150 1.82 10.56 -9.97
C LEU A 150 2.14 10.67 -8.48
N ILE A 151 3.33 11.16 -8.14
CA ILE A 151 3.71 11.42 -6.74
C ILE A 151 2.75 12.41 -6.09
N GLY A 152 2.36 13.48 -6.81
CA GLY A 152 1.41 14.48 -6.30
C GLY A 152 0.02 13.91 -6.02
N ILE A 153 -0.44 12.94 -6.82
CA ILE A 153 -1.67 12.18 -6.54
C ILE A 153 -1.51 11.35 -5.27
N ASN A 154 -0.41 10.60 -5.15
CA ASN A 154 -0.15 9.74 -3.99
C ASN A 154 -0.04 10.54 -2.68
N GLN A 155 0.63 11.69 -2.73
CA GLN A 155 0.91 12.57 -1.59
C GLN A 155 -0.19 13.61 -1.34
N ASP A 156 -1.38 13.45 -1.93
CA ASP A 156 -2.51 14.33 -1.65
C ASP A 156 -2.86 14.28 -0.16
N GLN A 157 -2.99 15.46 0.45
CA GLN A 157 -3.17 15.61 1.90
C GLN A 157 -4.44 14.95 2.43
N SER A 158 -5.43 14.69 1.57
CA SER A 158 -6.63 13.97 2.00
C SER A 158 -6.35 12.50 2.33
N GLY A 159 -5.30 11.90 1.76
CA GLY A 159 -4.98 10.49 1.95
C GLY A 159 -6.07 9.53 1.46
N ASN A 160 -6.98 10.01 0.61
CA ASN A 160 -8.13 9.21 0.17
C ASN A 160 -7.68 8.04 -0.71
N GLN A 161 -8.01 6.82 -0.32
CA GLN A 161 -7.89 5.66 -1.22
C GLN A 161 -8.96 5.71 -2.33
N ALA A 162 -8.56 5.37 -3.56
CA ALA A 162 -9.48 5.30 -4.70
C ALA A 162 -10.64 4.32 -4.46
N LYS A 163 -11.81 4.69 -4.96
CA LYS A 163 -13.01 3.84 -5.02
C LYS A 163 -13.01 3.07 -6.35
N PHE A 164 -13.13 1.76 -6.30
CA PHE A 164 -13.44 0.94 -7.47
C PHE A 164 -14.91 1.18 -7.87
N LEU A 165 -15.14 1.52 -9.14
CA LEU A 165 -16.47 1.83 -9.67
C LEU A 165 -17.10 0.65 -10.42
N GLY A 166 -16.28 -0.29 -10.90
CA GLY A 166 -16.75 -1.47 -11.59
C GLY A 166 -15.84 -1.90 -12.74
N ARG A 167 -16.22 -3.00 -13.36
CA ARG A 167 -15.51 -3.62 -14.48
C ARG A 167 -16.46 -3.83 -15.67
N LYS A 168 -15.98 -3.58 -16.88
CA LYS A 168 -16.66 -3.94 -18.13
C LYS A 168 -15.68 -4.70 -19.03
N GLY A 169 -15.91 -6.00 -19.18
CA GLY A 169 -14.94 -6.88 -19.84
C GLY A 169 -13.60 -6.88 -19.12
N SER A 170 -12.51 -6.58 -19.84
CA SER A 170 -11.16 -6.46 -19.28
C SER A 170 -10.84 -5.08 -18.68
N VAL A 171 -11.76 -4.12 -18.75
CA VAL A 171 -11.52 -2.74 -18.29
C VAL A 171 -12.05 -2.55 -16.87
N MET A 172 -11.17 -2.13 -15.97
CA MET A 172 -11.49 -1.72 -14.60
C MET A 172 -11.46 -0.19 -14.50
N VAL A 173 -12.43 0.39 -13.78
CA VAL A 173 -12.49 1.83 -13.52
C VAL A 173 -12.45 2.10 -12.02
N SER A 174 -11.54 2.99 -11.62
CA SER A 174 -11.42 3.48 -10.24
C SER A 174 -11.37 5.01 -10.25
N VAL A 175 -11.83 5.64 -9.16
CA VAL A 175 -11.79 7.10 -9.00
C VAL A 175 -11.19 7.47 -7.66
N ASN A 176 -10.25 8.41 -7.67
CA ASN A 176 -9.68 9.00 -6.47
C ASN A 176 -10.20 10.43 -6.32
N LYS A 177 -10.70 10.79 -5.13
CA LYS A 177 -11.03 12.18 -4.80
C LYS A 177 -9.79 12.86 -4.22
N CYS A 178 -9.12 13.61 -5.08
CA CYS A 178 -7.90 14.33 -4.75
C CYS A 178 -8.18 15.82 -4.58
N LEU A 179 -7.70 16.44 -3.50
CA LEU A 179 -7.93 17.85 -3.20
C LEU A 179 -7.14 18.78 -4.12
N LEU A 180 -5.91 18.40 -4.48
CA LEU A 180 -4.97 19.27 -5.21
C LEU A 180 -4.53 18.73 -6.58
N CYS A 181 -5.14 17.65 -7.08
CA CYS A 181 -4.73 17.08 -8.36
C CYS A 181 -4.95 18.03 -9.55
N ALA A 182 -5.97 18.90 -9.49
CA ALA A 182 -6.20 19.90 -10.53
C ALA A 182 -5.06 20.93 -10.65
N SER A 183 -4.31 21.20 -9.58
CA SER A 183 -3.10 22.02 -9.60
C SER A 183 -1.86 21.24 -10.06
N VAL A 184 -1.82 19.94 -9.77
CA VAL A 184 -0.70 19.05 -10.14
C VAL A 184 -0.68 18.73 -11.63
N VAL A 185 -1.84 18.63 -12.29
CA VAL A 185 -1.95 18.31 -13.73
C VAL A 185 -1.67 19.52 -14.64
N LYS A 186 -1.62 20.74 -14.09
CA LYS A 186 -1.41 21.98 -14.86
C LYS A 186 0.06 22.41 -15.00
N THR A 187 0.99 21.65 -14.43
CA THR A 187 2.45 21.90 -14.48
C THR A 187 3.15 20.86 -15.34
#